data_AF-A0A2D9SQK8-F1
#
_entry.id   AF-A0A2D9SQK8-F1
#
_cell.length_a   1.000
_cell.length_b   1.000
_cell.length_c   1.000
_cell.angle_alpha   90.00
_cell.angle_beta   90.00
_cell.angle_gamma   90.00
#
_symmetry.space_group_name_H-M   'P 1'
#
loop_
_entity.id
_entity.type
_entity.pdbx_description
1 polymer ?
#
loop_
_entity_poly.entity_id
_entity_poly.type
_entity_poly.pdbx_seq_one_letter_code
_entity_poly.pdbx_strand_id
1 'polypeptide(L)'
;MFRNQQSALTATEICKYLKYPKSSADALLKSLVTLGYLTMDPNTVRYFPSLQVAKLGDWLPNVLLGGGNTLNMLNELHNLTGETVTLSMPNELSMQFITAIPGTFPISLTINEGLTVPIFATAVGIAHLATRSNQEIDKLVKWSNRQAAVSDQRVNTDELSEEIETARANG
;
A
#
# COMPACT_ATOMS: atom_id res chain seq x y z
N MET A 1 4.80 -10.97 6.83
CA MET A 1 5.36 -12.06 7.66
C MET A 1 5.42 -13.38 6.89
N PHE A 2 4.29 -14.06 6.63
CA PHE A 2 4.30 -15.32 5.87
C PHE A 2 4.96 -15.21 4.48
N ARG A 3 4.73 -14.10 3.74
CA ARG A 3 5.44 -13.80 2.47
C ARG A 3 6.97 -13.83 2.61
N ASN A 4 7.50 -13.37 3.74
CA ASN A 4 8.94 -13.25 3.97
C ASN A 4 9.54 -14.56 4.49
N GLN A 5 8.80 -15.32 5.31
CA GLN A 5 9.29 -16.55 5.92
C GLN A 5 9.08 -17.80 5.06
N GLN A 6 8.11 -17.77 4.14
CA GLN A 6 7.78 -18.86 3.21
C GLN A 6 7.70 -20.25 3.87
N SER A 7 7.28 -20.30 5.13
CA SER A 7 7.23 -21.51 5.96
C SER A 7 6.08 -21.45 6.96
N ALA A 8 5.73 -22.59 7.54
CA ALA A 8 4.69 -22.69 8.57
C ALA A 8 5.22 -22.19 9.92
N LEU A 9 4.39 -21.41 10.62
CA LEU A 9 4.80 -20.66 11.81
C LEU A 9 3.93 -21.01 13.02
N THR A 10 4.53 -21.05 14.19
CA THR A 10 3.82 -21.25 15.46
C THR A 10 3.07 -19.99 15.88
N ALA A 11 2.07 -20.14 16.75
CA ALA A 11 1.36 -18.99 17.33
C ALA A 11 2.32 -18.01 18.03
N THR A 12 3.33 -18.51 18.74
CA THR A 12 4.33 -17.69 19.44
C THR A 12 5.16 -16.84 18.48
N GLU A 13 5.60 -17.43 17.36
CA GLU A 13 6.29 -16.67 16.31
C GLU A 13 5.37 -15.60 15.74
N ILE A 14 4.12 -15.96 15.41
CA ILE A 14 3.12 -15.02 14.88
C ILE A 14 2.89 -13.84 15.83
N CYS A 15 2.73 -14.09 17.12
CA CYS A 15 2.61 -13.04 18.14
C CYS A 15 3.81 -12.09 18.10
N LYS A 16 5.04 -12.62 18.00
CA LYS A 16 6.27 -11.82 17.97
C LYS A 16 6.32 -10.90 16.76
N TYR A 17 5.92 -11.38 15.59
CA TYR A 17 5.90 -10.55 14.38
C TYR A 17 4.78 -9.51 14.38
N LEU A 18 3.61 -9.85 14.91
CA LEU A 18 2.47 -8.93 15.00
C LEU A 18 2.59 -7.93 16.17
N LYS A 19 3.50 -8.16 17.12
CA LYS A 19 3.63 -7.40 18.37
C LYS A 19 2.32 -7.38 19.18
N TYR A 20 1.56 -8.47 19.12
CA TYR A 20 0.26 -8.60 19.80
C TYR A 20 0.35 -9.47 21.06
N PRO A 21 -0.51 -9.23 22.08
CA PRO A 21 -0.68 -10.16 23.18
C PRO A 21 -1.15 -11.54 22.69
N LYS A 22 -0.71 -12.60 23.39
CA LYS A 22 -0.97 -13.99 23.00
C LYS A 22 -2.47 -14.32 22.86
N SER A 23 -3.30 -13.86 23.79
CA SER A 23 -4.75 -14.11 23.77
C SER A 23 -5.44 -13.51 22.53
N SER A 24 -5.08 -12.28 22.16
CA SER A 24 -5.62 -11.59 20.99
C SER A 24 -5.16 -12.25 19.68
N ALA A 25 -3.88 -12.64 19.61
CA ALA A 25 -3.35 -13.34 18.45
C ALA A 25 -3.99 -14.72 18.27
N ASP A 26 -4.17 -15.50 19.34
CA ASP A 26 -4.83 -16.81 19.27
C ASP A 26 -6.28 -16.70 18.79
N ALA A 27 -7.03 -15.69 19.23
CA ALA A 27 -8.39 -15.43 18.76
C ALA A 27 -8.42 -15.07 17.25
N LEU A 28 -7.50 -14.22 16.80
CA LEU A 28 -7.34 -13.87 15.38
C LEU A 28 -6.98 -15.10 14.54
N LEU A 29 -6.01 -15.90 14.98
CA LEU A 29 -5.56 -17.09 14.24
C LEU A 29 -6.67 -18.13 14.12
N LYS A 30 -7.41 -18.40 15.21
CA LYS A 30 -8.58 -19.28 15.16
C LYS A 30 -9.63 -18.76 14.18
N SER A 31 -9.89 -17.46 14.18
CA SER A 31 -10.85 -16.85 13.25
C SER A 31 -10.42 -17.02 11.80
N LEU A 32 -9.13 -16.78 11.50
CA LEU A 32 -8.57 -16.97 10.15
C LEU A 32 -8.58 -18.43 9.70
N VAL A 33 -8.41 -19.39 10.63
CA VAL A 33 -8.56 -20.82 10.33
C VAL A 33 -10.02 -21.15 10.02
N THR A 34 -10.96 -20.69 10.85
CA THR A 34 -12.41 -20.91 10.62
C THR A 34 -12.89 -20.31 9.30
N LEU A 35 -12.36 -19.14 8.91
CA LEU A 35 -12.67 -18.49 7.63
C LEU A 35 -11.97 -19.15 6.43
N GLY A 36 -11.07 -20.12 6.68
CA GLY A 36 -10.34 -20.85 5.65
C GLY A 36 -9.09 -20.16 5.11
N TYR A 37 -8.72 -18.97 5.62
CA TYR A 37 -7.52 -18.23 5.20
C TYR A 37 -6.21 -18.85 5.71
N LEU A 38 -6.25 -19.51 6.87
CA LEU A 38 -5.13 -20.26 7.41
C LEU A 38 -5.49 -21.73 7.56
N THR A 39 -4.52 -22.61 7.41
CA THR A 39 -4.60 -24.00 7.84
C THR A 39 -3.71 -24.20 9.06
N MET A 40 -4.17 -24.96 10.05
CA MET A 40 -3.36 -25.39 11.19
C MET A 40 -3.12 -26.88 11.10
N ASP A 41 -1.85 -27.30 11.13
CA ASP A 41 -1.49 -28.71 11.28
C ASP A 41 -1.70 -29.13 12.75
N PRO A 42 -2.60 -30.09 13.04
CA PRO A 42 -2.87 -30.51 14.41
C PRO A 42 -1.67 -31.21 15.08
N ASN A 43 -0.73 -31.77 14.31
CA ASN A 43 0.43 -32.48 14.86
C ASN A 43 1.54 -31.52 15.27
N THR A 44 1.78 -30.47 14.47
CA THR A 44 2.86 -29.51 14.71
C THR A 44 2.40 -28.19 15.33
N VAL A 45 1.09 -27.94 15.38
CA VAL A 45 0.45 -26.70 15.85
C VAL A 45 1.04 -25.47 15.14
N ARG A 46 1.32 -25.63 13.84
CA ARG A 46 1.81 -24.58 12.96
C ARG A 46 0.74 -24.14 11.99
N TYR A 47 0.74 -22.84 11.73
CA TYR A 47 -0.18 -22.16 10.82
C TYR A 47 0.51 -21.89 9.49
N PHE A 48 -0.24 -22.03 8.41
CA PHE A 48 0.21 -21.67 7.07
C PHE A 48 -0.94 -21.05 6.26
N PRO A 49 -0.67 -20.07 5.37
CA PRO A 49 -1.69 -19.54 4.46
C PRO A 49 -2.27 -20.64 3.58
N SER A 50 -3.59 -20.69 3.47
CA SER A 50 -4.25 -21.58 2.52
C SER A 50 -4.23 -21.00 1.11
N LEU A 51 -4.55 -21.83 0.11
CA LEU A 51 -4.71 -21.37 -1.27
C LEU A 51 -5.84 -20.33 -1.43
N GLN A 52 -6.78 -20.25 -0.49
CA GLN A 52 -7.85 -19.24 -0.49
C GLN A 52 -7.28 -17.82 -0.43
N VAL A 53 -6.15 -17.62 0.27
CA VAL A 53 -5.47 -16.32 0.32
C VAL A 53 -5.00 -15.89 -1.08
N ALA A 54 -4.48 -16.82 -1.88
CA ALA A 54 -4.08 -16.53 -3.26
C ALA A 54 -5.29 -16.23 -4.15
N LYS A 55 -6.33 -17.06 -4.07
CA LYS A 55 -7.57 -16.90 -4.86
C LYS A 55 -8.33 -15.61 -4.56
N LEU A 56 -8.16 -15.05 -3.36
CA LEU A 56 -8.83 -13.81 -3.00
C LEU A 56 -8.34 -12.64 -3.88
N GLY A 57 -7.08 -12.67 -4.32
CA GLY A 57 -6.43 -11.56 -5.01
C GLY A 57 -5.81 -11.89 -6.37
N ASP A 58 -5.91 -13.13 -6.86
CA ASP A 58 -5.30 -13.54 -8.14
C ASP A 58 -5.86 -12.80 -9.36
N TRP A 59 -7.09 -12.27 -9.25
CA TRP A 59 -7.74 -11.44 -10.26
C TRP A 59 -7.38 -9.95 -10.17
N LEU A 60 -6.85 -9.47 -9.03
CA LEU A 60 -6.57 -8.05 -8.81
C LEU A 60 -5.59 -7.47 -9.84
N PRO A 61 -4.47 -8.15 -10.21
CA PRO A 61 -3.60 -7.64 -11.25
C PRO A 61 -4.31 -7.43 -12.59
N ASN A 62 -5.27 -8.29 -12.94
CA ASN A 62 -5.99 -8.16 -14.21
C ASN A 62 -6.92 -6.94 -14.22
N VAL A 63 -7.63 -6.70 -13.11
CA VAL A 63 -8.55 -5.56 -12.98
C VAL A 63 -7.81 -4.24 -12.78
N LEU A 64 -6.75 -4.23 -11.96
CA LEU A 64 -6.03 -3.02 -11.60
C LEU A 64 -4.96 -2.64 -12.62
N LEU A 65 -4.34 -3.62 -13.30
CA LEU A 65 -3.19 -3.41 -14.20
C LEU A 65 -3.51 -3.77 -15.67
N GLY A 66 -4.79 -3.91 -16.00
CA GLY A 66 -5.26 -4.06 -17.37
C GLY A 66 -4.67 -5.25 -18.14
N GLY A 67 -4.39 -6.36 -17.45
CA GLY A 67 -3.87 -7.59 -18.09
C GLY A 67 -2.36 -7.61 -18.37
N GLY A 68 -1.56 -6.86 -17.60
CA GLY A 68 -0.08 -6.98 -17.61
C GLY A 68 0.65 -5.91 -18.42
N ASN A 69 -0.06 -5.08 -19.18
CA ASN A 69 0.57 -4.01 -19.96
C ASN A 69 1.21 -2.94 -19.06
N THR A 70 0.59 -2.62 -17.91
CA THR A 70 1.12 -1.61 -16.98
C THR A 70 2.48 -2.00 -16.41
N LEU A 71 2.69 -3.26 -16.02
CA LEU A 71 3.99 -3.70 -15.50
C LEU A 71 5.09 -3.64 -16.55
N ASN A 72 4.77 -3.93 -17.81
CA ASN A 72 5.71 -3.80 -18.92
C ASN A 72 6.08 -2.33 -19.15
N MET A 73 5.10 -1.42 -19.11
CA MET A 73 5.34 0.03 -19.23
C MET A 73 6.23 0.56 -18.09
N LEU A 74 6.04 0.10 -16.86
CA LEU A 74 6.89 0.50 -15.72
C LEU A 74 8.33 0.01 -15.91
N ASN A 75 8.52 -1.24 -16.39
CA ASN A 75 9.85 -1.78 -16.68
C ASN A 75 10.51 -1.04 -17.85
N GLU A 76 9.77 -0.69 -18.90
CA GLU A 76 10.27 0.09 -20.03
C GLU A 76 10.73 1.47 -19.57
N LEU A 77 9.91 2.18 -18.77
CA LEU A 77 10.27 3.47 -18.19
C LEU A 77 11.52 3.37 -17.30
N HIS A 78 11.61 2.30 -16.50
CA HIS A 78 12.78 2.05 -15.67
C HIS A 78 14.03 1.82 -16.52
N ASN A 79 13.95 1.01 -17.58
CA ASN A 79 15.07 0.74 -18.48
C ASN A 79 15.52 1.99 -19.25
N LEU A 80 14.60 2.89 -19.58
CA LEU A 80 14.89 4.13 -20.29
C LEU A 80 15.54 5.20 -19.38
N THR A 81 15.14 5.26 -18.11
CA THR A 81 15.57 6.33 -17.19
C THR A 81 16.69 5.90 -16.24
N GLY A 82 16.75 4.61 -15.89
CA GLY A 82 17.57 4.09 -14.79
C GLY A 82 17.09 4.48 -13.39
N GLU A 83 16.00 5.25 -13.30
CA GLU A 83 15.47 5.78 -12.03
C GLU A 83 14.52 4.79 -11.34
N THR A 84 14.23 5.06 -10.06
CA THR A 84 13.21 4.30 -9.33
C THR A 84 11.83 4.59 -9.91
N VAL A 85 11.16 3.56 -10.43
CA VAL A 85 9.79 3.66 -10.96
C VAL A 85 8.82 3.01 -9.98
N THR A 86 7.72 3.70 -9.69
CA THR A 86 6.73 3.20 -8.74
C THR A 86 5.32 3.23 -9.29
N LEU A 87 4.50 2.32 -8.77
CA LEU A 87 3.06 2.31 -8.95
C LEU A 87 2.40 2.38 -7.58
N SER A 88 1.49 3.32 -7.40
CA SER A 88 0.77 3.52 -6.15
C SER A 88 -0.73 3.61 -6.38
N MET A 89 -1.50 3.31 -5.34
CA MET A 89 -2.96 3.44 -5.33
C MET A 89 -3.41 4.27 -4.12
N PRO A 90 -4.50 5.03 -4.24
CA PRO A 90 -5.07 5.72 -3.09
C PRO A 90 -5.65 4.72 -2.09
N ASN A 91 -5.42 4.97 -0.82
CA ASN A 91 -6.03 4.31 0.32
C ASN A 91 -6.41 5.38 1.35
N GLU A 92 -7.69 5.77 1.34
CA GLU A 92 -8.21 6.85 2.17
C GLU A 92 -7.44 8.19 2.01
N LEU A 93 -6.75 8.67 3.05
CA LEU A 93 -5.91 9.89 3.03
C LEU A 93 -4.43 9.60 2.76
N SER A 94 -4.15 8.47 2.13
CA SER A 94 -2.78 8.06 1.86
C SER A 94 -2.65 7.41 0.48
N MET A 95 -1.42 7.37 -0.03
CA MET A 95 -1.04 6.60 -1.20
C MET A 95 -0.25 5.37 -0.74
N GLN A 96 -0.62 4.20 -1.22
CA GLN A 96 0.11 2.96 -0.95
C GLN A 96 0.87 2.52 -2.20
N PHE A 97 2.17 2.24 -2.06
CA PHE A 97 2.99 1.69 -3.14
C PHE A 97 2.70 0.21 -3.35
N ILE A 98 2.24 -0.14 -4.56
CA ILE A 98 1.90 -1.51 -4.95
C ILE A 98 3.09 -2.20 -5.59
N THR A 99 3.86 -1.45 -6.38
CA THR A 99 5.07 -1.95 -7.03
C THR A 99 6.12 -0.86 -7.01
N ALA A 100 7.37 -1.23 -6.75
CA ALA A 100 8.53 -0.35 -6.84
C ALA A 100 9.68 -1.09 -7.52
N ILE A 101 10.17 -0.54 -8.63
CA ILE A 101 11.34 -1.03 -9.35
C ILE A 101 12.49 -0.12 -8.95
N PRO A 102 13.49 -0.62 -8.20
CA PRO A 102 14.58 0.22 -7.69
C PRO A 102 15.46 0.72 -8.84
N GLY A 103 15.86 1.99 -8.78
CA GLY A 103 16.79 2.59 -9.73
C GLY A 103 18.16 1.90 -9.74
N THR A 104 18.85 1.97 -10.87
CA THR A 104 20.17 1.36 -11.08
C THR A 104 21.33 2.26 -10.64
N PHE A 105 21.07 3.54 -10.39
CA PHE A 105 22.08 4.48 -9.94
C PHE A 105 22.51 4.24 -8.48
N PRO A 106 23.77 4.57 -8.11
CA PRO A 106 24.28 4.38 -6.74
C PRO A 106 23.50 5.15 -5.66
N ILE A 107 22.86 6.24 -6.05
CA ILE A 107 21.96 7.02 -5.21
C ILE A 107 20.58 6.92 -5.85
N SER A 108 19.76 6.01 -5.34
CA SER A 108 18.39 5.83 -5.80
C SER A 108 17.43 5.78 -4.62
N LEU A 109 16.21 6.25 -4.87
CA LEU A 109 15.15 6.24 -3.87
C LEU A 109 14.76 4.79 -3.59
N THR A 110 14.93 4.33 -2.35
CA THR A 110 14.51 2.98 -1.94
C THR A 110 13.09 3.03 -1.39
N ILE A 111 12.13 2.52 -2.16
CA ILE A 111 10.72 2.39 -1.75
C ILE A 111 10.40 0.90 -1.60
N ASN A 112 9.77 0.55 -0.46
CA ASN A 112 9.27 -0.80 -0.22
C ASN A 112 7.81 -0.92 -0.67
N GLU A 113 7.46 -2.01 -1.34
CA GLU A 113 6.07 -2.36 -1.60
C GLU A 113 5.26 -2.43 -0.29
N GLY A 114 4.05 -1.89 -0.31
CA GLY A 114 3.15 -1.77 0.83
C GLY A 114 3.40 -0.54 1.70
N LEU A 115 4.48 0.23 1.47
CA LEU A 115 4.70 1.51 2.14
C LEU A 115 3.54 2.47 1.83
N THR A 116 3.09 3.16 2.87
CA THR A 116 1.99 4.13 2.79
C THR A 116 2.55 5.52 3.09
N VAL A 117 2.18 6.50 2.26
CA VAL A 117 2.61 7.91 2.40
C VAL A 117 1.41 8.85 2.37
N PRO A 118 1.48 10.04 3.00
CA PRO A 118 0.37 10.99 2.99
C PRO A 118 0.00 11.47 1.58
N ILE A 119 -1.30 11.58 1.30
CA ILE A 119 -1.80 11.99 -0.02
C ILE A 119 -1.57 13.47 -0.33
N PHE A 120 -1.50 14.34 0.68
CA PHE A 120 -1.37 15.80 0.48
C PHE A 120 0.07 16.32 0.53
N ALA A 121 1.05 15.46 0.84
CA ALA A 121 2.43 15.89 1.12
C ALA A 121 3.47 15.14 0.28
N THR A 122 3.05 14.46 -0.79
CA THR A 122 3.94 13.69 -1.65
C THR A 122 3.61 13.91 -3.12
N ALA A 123 4.63 13.88 -3.98
CA ALA A 123 4.45 14.05 -5.42
C ALA A 123 3.45 13.07 -6.03
N VAL A 124 3.48 11.79 -5.60
CA VAL A 124 2.50 10.78 -6.04
C VAL A 124 1.07 11.09 -5.59
N GLY A 125 0.92 11.71 -4.42
CA GLY A 125 -0.36 12.17 -3.90
C GLY A 125 -0.89 13.38 -4.67
N ILE A 126 -0.04 14.39 -4.90
CA ILE A 126 -0.38 15.56 -5.72
C ILE A 126 -0.77 15.13 -7.14
N ALA A 127 0.01 14.24 -7.77
CA ALA A 127 -0.29 13.68 -9.08
C ALA A 127 -1.66 12.97 -9.09
N HIS A 128 -2.00 12.21 -8.03
CA HIS A 128 -3.33 11.61 -7.92
C HIS A 128 -4.43 12.66 -7.80
N LEU A 129 -4.25 13.67 -6.93
CA LEU A 129 -5.22 14.74 -6.72
C LEU A 129 -5.43 15.59 -7.97
N ALA A 130 -4.40 15.80 -8.78
CA ALA A 130 -4.48 16.52 -10.05
C ALA A 130 -5.49 15.90 -11.02
N THR A 131 -5.70 14.59 -10.96
CA THR A 131 -6.70 13.87 -11.79
C THR A 131 -8.15 13.97 -11.28
N ARG A 132 -8.36 14.54 -10.09
CA ARG A 132 -9.67 14.66 -9.44
C ARG A 132 -10.29 16.03 -9.69
N SER A 133 -11.59 16.16 -9.47
CA SER A 133 -12.26 17.46 -9.48
C SER A 133 -11.95 18.26 -8.20
N ASN A 134 -11.98 19.60 -8.30
CA ASN A 134 -11.77 20.47 -7.12
C ASN A 134 -12.79 20.20 -6.00
N GLN A 135 -14.00 19.76 -6.33
CA GLN A 135 -15.02 19.40 -5.35
C GLN A 135 -14.67 18.12 -4.57
N GLU A 136 -14.06 17.12 -5.22
CA GLU A 136 -13.59 15.91 -4.54
C GLU A 136 -12.40 16.23 -3.63
N ILE A 137 -11.48 17.06 -4.10
CA ILE A 137 -10.29 17.47 -3.35
C ILE A 137 -10.71 18.24 -2.09
N ASP A 138 -11.62 19.20 -2.20
CA ASP A 138 -12.15 19.97 -1.05
C ASP A 138 -12.82 19.06 0.00
N LYS A 139 -13.56 18.03 -0.43
CA LYS A 139 -14.14 17.03 0.48
C LYS A 139 -13.05 16.25 1.23
N LEU A 140 -11.99 15.82 0.54
CA LEU A 140 -10.87 15.09 1.15
C LEU A 140 -10.11 15.97 2.15
N VAL A 141 -9.84 17.22 1.81
CA VAL A 141 -9.19 18.19 2.69
C VAL A 141 -10.03 18.44 3.94
N LYS A 142 -11.33 18.68 3.80
CA LYS A 142 -12.25 18.84 4.94
C LYS A 142 -12.28 17.61 5.84
N TRP A 143 -12.28 16.42 5.26
CA TRP A 143 -12.26 15.17 6.02
C TRP A 143 -10.94 14.98 6.78
N SER A 144 -9.81 15.30 6.15
CA SER A 144 -8.48 15.30 6.76
C SER A 144 -8.38 16.29 7.93
N ASN A 145 -8.77 17.54 7.70
CA ASN A 145 -8.66 18.61 8.71
C ASN A 145 -9.59 18.40 9.92
N ARG A 146 -10.66 17.61 9.79
CA ARG A 146 -11.50 17.18 10.91
C ARG A 146 -10.82 16.14 11.80
N GLN A 147 -9.92 15.34 11.25
CA GLN A 147 -9.20 14.28 11.97
C GLN A 147 -7.86 14.78 12.55
N ALA A 148 -7.35 15.91 12.06
CA ALA A 148 -6.12 16.52 12.56
C ALA A 148 -6.24 16.87 14.05
N ALA A 149 -5.40 16.25 14.88
CA ALA A 149 -5.37 16.46 16.33
C ALA A 149 -4.69 17.79 16.71
N VAL A 150 -3.78 18.29 15.85
CA VAL A 150 -3.01 19.52 16.07
C VAL A 150 -3.02 20.36 14.79
N SER A 151 -2.91 21.68 14.92
CA SER A 151 -2.98 22.62 13.79
C SER A 151 -1.94 22.36 12.70
N ASP A 152 -0.75 21.92 13.06
CA ASP A 152 0.37 21.65 12.15
C ASP A 152 0.14 20.43 11.24
N GLN A 153 -0.87 19.60 11.56
CA GLN A 153 -1.30 18.47 10.76
C GLN A 153 -2.42 18.83 9.78
N ARG A 154 -2.92 20.07 9.82
CA ARG A 154 -3.96 20.53 8.91
C ARG A 154 -3.34 20.84 7.56
N VAL A 155 -4.04 20.41 6.53
CA VAL A 155 -3.71 20.70 5.14
C VAL A 155 -4.03 22.17 4.87
N ASN A 156 -3.03 22.91 4.40
CA ASN A 156 -3.21 24.26 3.87
C ASN A 156 -3.83 24.15 2.48
N THR A 157 -5.10 24.56 2.36
CA THR A 157 -5.86 24.44 1.11
C THR A 157 -5.29 25.29 -0.02
N ASP A 158 -4.73 26.46 0.30
CA ASP A 158 -4.25 27.40 -0.71
C ASP A 158 -2.95 26.87 -1.34
N GLU A 159 -1.97 26.50 -0.51
CA GLU A 159 -0.72 25.87 -0.95
C GLU A 159 -0.98 24.58 -1.74
N LEU A 160 -1.86 23.72 -1.23
CA LEU A 160 -2.21 22.46 -1.92
C LEU A 160 -2.85 22.72 -3.29
N SER A 161 -3.70 23.75 -3.39
CA SER A 161 -4.36 24.09 -4.66
C SER A 161 -3.34 24.58 -5.69
N GLU A 162 -2.37 25.39 -5.28
CA GLU A 162 -1.27 25.84 -6.15
C GLU A 162 -0.42 24.67 -6.67
N GLU A 163 -0.07 23.71 -5.80
CA GLU A 163 0.67 22.51 -6.21
C GLU A 163 -0.12 21.65 -7.21
N ILE A 164 -1.42 21.47 -6.98
CA ILE A 164 -2.29 20.67 -7.86
C ILE A 164 -2.47 21.36 -9.22
N GLU A 165 -2.71 22.67 -9.26
CA GLU A 165 -2.84 23.38 -10.54
C GLU A 165 -1.51 23.37 -11.32
N THR A 166 -0.38 23.47 -10.63
CA THR A 166 0.96 23.31 -11.25
C THR A 166 1.12 21.92 -11.86
N ALA A 167 0.73 20.87 -11.13
CA ALA A 167 0.78 19.50 -11.63
C ALA A 167 -0.15 19.30 -12.84
N ARG A 168 -1.37 19.86 -12.81
CA ARG A 168 -2.30 19.79 -13.96
C ARG A 168 -1.77 20.49 -15.21
N ALA A 169 -1.06 21.60 -15.04
CA ALA A 169 -0.48 22.35 -16.16
C ALA A 169 0.72 21.61 -16.79
N ASN A 170 1.51 20.89 -16.00
CA ASN A 170 2.71 20.19 -16.46
C ASN A 170 2.44 18.78 -17.01
N GLY A 171 1.29 18.17 -16.67
CA GLY A 171 0.98 16.78 -16.98
C GLY A 171 1.71 15.80 -16.09
#